data_AF-A0A8S3JV19-F1
#
_entry.id   AF-A0A8S3JV19-F1
#
_cell.length_a   1.000
_cell.length_b   1.000
_cell.length_c   1.000
_cell.angle_alpha   90.00
_cell.angle_beta   90.00
_cell.angle_gamma   90.00
#
_symmetry.space_group_name_H-M   'P 1'
#
loop_
_entity.id
_entity.type
_entity.pdbx_description
1 polymer ?
#
loop_
_entity_poly.entity_id
_entity_poly.type
_entity_poly.pdbx_seq_one_letter_code
_entity_poly.pdbx_strand_id
1 'polypeptide(L)'
;MKHFATLNQTEEEILASLKQSCDLFTVINLKQQCQDFLQQYGPYIIQMISSDVEPKIACQNLGICEKNVEISPKPTVRQSTPPVPVASSTTYGKCIFGMNYWCTSRQNAELCNAVELCERQVWSKRNKNIVI
;
A
#
# COMPACT_ATOMS: atom_id res chain seq x y z
N MET A 1 7.70 16.56 -3.93
CA MET A 1 7.23 15.99 -5.21
C MET A 1 7.89 16.63 -6.43
N LYS A 2 8.65 17.73 -6.28
CA LYS A 2 9.53 18.30 -7.33
C LYS A 2 10.70 17.40 -7.78
N HIS A 3 10.79 16.16 -7.30
CA HIS A 3 11.90 15.26 -7.62
C HIS A 3 11.53 14.17 -8.63
N PHE A 4 10.24 13.93 -8.87
CA PHE A 4 9.78 12.99 -9.91
C PHE A 4 9.67 13.66 -11.28
N ALA A 5 9.32 14.94 -11.32
CA ALA A 5 9.54 15.79 -12.49
C ALA A 5 10.98 16.28 -12.41
N THR A 6 11.91 15.58 -13.07
CA THR A 6 13.21 16.18 -13.36
C THR A 6 12.95 17.45 -14.20
N LEU A 7 13.68 18.53 -13.93
CA LEU A 7 13.39 19.91 -14.37
C LEU A 7 13.33 20.14 -15.90
N ASN A 8 13.35 19.10 -16.72
CA ASN A 8 13.35 19.17 -18.18
C ASN A 8 12.57 18.01 -18.86
N GLN A 9 11.65 17.31 -18.17
CA GLN A 9 10.82 16.30 -18.82
C GLN A 9 9.46 16.87 -19.24
N THR A 10 9.02 16.52 -20.45
CA THR A 10 7.68 16.87 -20.92
C THR A 10 6.64 15.90 -20.31
N GLU A 11 5.38 16.35 -20.27
CA GLU A 11 4.25 15.50 -19.83
C GLU A 11 4.19 14.18 -20.63
N GLU A 12 4.48 14.24 -21.93
CA GLU A 12 4.52 13.07 -22.82
C GLU A 12 5.62 12.07 -22.43
N GLU A 13 6.80 12.55 -22.05
CA GLU A 13 7.92 11.70 -21.62
C GLU A 13 7.63 11.00 -20.28
N ILE A 14 6.97 11.69 -19.36
CA ILE A 14 6.54 11.13 -18.08
C ILE A 14 5.48 10.04 -18.32
N LEU A 15 4.48 10.31 -19.18
CA LEU A 15 3.47 9.32 -19.55
C LEU A 15 4.06 8.11 -20.26
N ALA A 16 5.04 8.31 -21.14
CA ALA A 16 5.73 7.22 -21.83
C ALA A 16 6.47 6.31 -20.84
N SER A 17 7.17 6.90 -19.86
CA SER A 17 7.90 6.16 -18.83
C SER A 17 6.94 5.35 -17.93
N LEU A 18 5.80 5.93 -17.56
CA LEU A 18 4.76 5.23 -16.80
C LEU A 18 4.11 4.11 -17.61
N LYS A 19 3.87 4.31 -18.91
CA LYS A 19 3.35 3.27 -19.81
C LYS A 19 4.32 2.09 -19.95
N GLN A 20 5.61 2.35 -20.01
CA GLN A 20 6.63 1.30 -19.99
C GLN A 20 6.59 0.50 -18.68
N SER A 21 6.28 1.15 -17.55
CA SER A 21 6.11 0.45 -16.28
C SER A 21 4.89 -0.48 -16.30
N CYS A 22 3.83 -0.16 -17.07
CA CYS A 22 2.71 -1.08 -17.28
C CYS A 22 3.12 -2.37 -18.01
N ASP A 23 4.21 -2.35 -18.80
CA ASP A 23 4.72 -3.55 -19.47
C ASP A 23 5.32 -4.58 -18.50
N LEU A 24 5.58 -4.19 -17.25
CA LEU A 24 6.02 -5.12 -16.19
C LEU A 24 4.90 -6.07 -15.73
N PHE A 25 3.64 -5.73 -16.00
CA PHE A 25 2.53 -6.61 -15.68
C PHE A 25 2.44 -7.75 -16.70
N THR A 26 2.66 -8.98 -16.24
CA THR A 26 2.55 -10.19 -17.07
C THR A 26 1.10 -10.62 -17.31
N VAL A 27 0.16 -10.13 -16.49
CA VAL A 27 -1.27 -10.42 -16.66
C VAL A 27 -1.88 -9.38 -17.62
N ILE A 28 -2.36 -9.86 -18.77
CA ILE A 28 -2.79 -9.02 -19.90
C ILE A 28 -3.87 -8.01 -19.48
N ASN A 29 -4.87 -8.43 -18.71
CA ASN A 29 -5.95 -7.55 -18.28
C ASN A 29 -5.46 -6.42 -17.35
N LEU A 30 -4.46 -6.68 -16.53
CA LEU A 30 -3.89 -5.69 -15.62
C LEU A 30 -3.00 -4.70 -16.38
N LYS A 31 -2.23 -5.18 -17.35
CA LYS A 31 -1.48 -4.33 -18.29
C LYS A 31 -2.42 -3.36 -19.01
N GLN A 32 -3.52 -3.86 -19.56
CA GLN A 32 -4.49 -3.01 -20.27
C GLN A 32 -5.13 -1.98 -19.34
N GLN A 33 -5.60 -2.39 -18.15
CA GLN A 33 -6.16 -1.48 -17.15
C GLN A 33 -5.17 -0.38 -16.73
N CYS A 34 -3.88 -0.73 -16.58
CA CYS A 34 -2.83 0.24 -16.28
C CYS A 34 -2.67 1.27 -17.41
N GLN A 35 -2.62 0.81 -18.66
CA GLN A 35 -2.48 1.68 -19.82
C GLN A 35 -3.70 2.60 -19.99
N ASP A 36 -4.91 2.06 -19.84
CA ASP A 36 -6.16 2.82 -19.92
C ASP A 36 -6.23 3.88 -18.80
N PHE A 37 -5.82 3.52 -17.58
CA PHE A 37 -5.75 4.44 -16.45
C PHE A 37 -4.77 5.61 -16.73
N LEU A 38 -3.57 5.31 -17.22
CA LEU A 38 -2.59 6.35 -17.55
C LEU A 38 -3.05 7.22 -18.73
N GLN A 39 -3.77 6.65 -19.70
CA GLN A 39 -4.33 7.40 -20.81
C GLN A 39 -5.44 8.36 -20.35
N GLN A 40 -6.30 7.92 -19.43
CA GLN A 40 -7.45 8.70 -18.96
C GLN A 40 -7.06 9.74 -17.90
N TYR A 41 -6.23 9.37 -16.94
CA TYR A 41 -5.94 10.19 -15.76
C TYR A 41 -4.52 10.74 -15.73
N GLY A 42 -3.60 10.17 -16.50
CA GLY A 42 -2.19 10.56 -16.50
C GLY A 42 -1.97 12.06 -16.72
N PRO A 43 -2.54 12.68 -17.77
CA PRO A 43 -2.43 14.12 -18.01
C PRO A 43 -2.86 14.98 -16.81
N TYR A 44 -4.02 14.65 -16.23
CA TYR A 44 -4.57 15.37 -15.08
C TYR A 44 -3.71 15.19 -13.81
N ILE A 45 -3.22 13.97 -13.58
CA ILE A 45 -2.32 13.65 -12.46
C ILE A 45 -1.00 14.39 -12.61
N ILE A 46 -0.40 14.41 -13.81
CA ILE A 46 0.85 15.13 -14.07
C ILE A 46 0.65 16.63 -13.91
N GLN A 47 -0.45 17.18 -14.42
CA GLN A 47 -0.80 18.58 -14.21
C GLN A 47 -0.98 18.91 -12.71
N MET A 48 -1.62 18.03 -11.95
CA MET A 48 -1.77 18.18 -10.50
C MET A 48 -0.43 18.08 -9.76
N ILE A 49 0.48 17.20 -10.18
CA ILE A 49 1.83 17.08 -9.58
C ILE A 49 2.72 18.26 -9.96
N SER A 50 2.52 18.81 -11.16
CA SER A 50 3.22 20.00 -11.65
C SER A 50 2.72 21.28 -11.00
N SER A 51 1.52 21.24 -10.39
CA SER A 51 1.07 22.32 -9.52
C SER A 51 1.89 22.33 -8.23
N ASP A 52 2.12 23.52 -7.65
CA ASP A 52 2.96 23.74 -6.46
C ASP A 52 2.28 23.24 -5.16
N VAL A 53 1.57 22.12 -5.25
CA VAL A 53 0.90 21.46 -4.12
C VAL A 53 1.93 20.67 -3.33
N GLU A 54 2.05 21.03 -2.06
CA GLU A 54 2.96 20.37 -1.14
C GLU A 54 2.58 18.87 -1.01
N PRO A 55 3.54 17.94 -1.06
CA PRO A 55 3.27 16.49 -1.11
C PRO A 55 2.35 15.98 -0.01
N LYS A 56 2.49 16.58 1.18
CA LYS A 56 1.69 16.27 2.36
C LYS A 56 0.23 16.63 2.15
N ILE A 57 -0.04 17.81 1.57
CA ILE A 57 -1.39 18.30 1.28
C ILE A 57 -2.03 17.47 0.17
N ALA A 58 -1.30 17.16 -0.90
CA ALA A 58 -1.79 16.27 -1.96
C ALA A 58 -2.18 14.89 -1.39
N CYS A 59 -1.31 14.28 -0.58
CA CYS A 59 -1.56 12.98 0.05
C CYS A 59 -2.81 12.99 0.96
N GLN A 60 -3.03 14.09 1.68
CA GLN A 60 -4.21 14.29 2.53
C GLN A 60 -5.50 14.49 1.72
N ASN A 61 -5.44 15.22 0.60
CA ASN A 61 -6.58 15.43 -0.27
C ASN A 61 -7.00 14.15 -1.01
N LEU A 62 -6.03 13.30 -1.34
CA LEU A 62 -6.26 11.97 -1.90
C LEU A 62 -6.74 10.96 -0.83
N GLY A 63 -6.79 11.34 0.45
CA GLY A 63 -7.22 10.45 1.54
C GLY A 63 -6.22 9.33 1.87
N ILE A 64 -4.99 9.43 1.36
CA ILE A 64 -3.90 8.47 1.60
C ILE A 64 -3.21 8.77 2.92
N CYS A 65 -3.05 10.05 3.25
CA CYS A 65 -2.47 10.52 4.51
C CYS A 65 -3.54 11.06 5.44
N GLU A 66 -3.36 10.84 6.75
CA GLU A 66 -4.18 11.48 7.76
C GLU A 66 -4.06 13.01 7.67
N LYS A 67 -5.21 13.68 7.67
CA LYS A 67 -5.26 15.13 7.86
C LYS A 67 -4.85 15.38 9.31
N ASN A 68 -3.79 16.14 9.53
CA ASN A 68 -3.39 16.55 10.87
C ASN A 68 -4.53 17.36 11.48
N VAL A 69 -5.41 16.69 12.23
CA VAL A 69 -6.33 17.35 13.15
C VAL A 69 -5.48 17.75 14.35
N GLU A 70 -5.25 19.05 14.50
CA GLU A 70 -4.81 19.65 15.75
C GLU A 70 -5.63 19.03 16.91
N ILE A 71 -4.92 18.39 17.83
CA ILE A 71 -5.46 17.47 18.82
C ILE A 71 -6.47 18.21 19.70
N SER A 72 -7.75 17.88 19.57
CA SER A 72 -8.77 18.12 20.59
C SER A 72 -9.29 16.77 21.08
N PRO A 73 -9.18 16.45 22.38
CA PRO A 73 -9.53 15.15 22.88
C PRO A 73 -11.05 15.07 23.07
N LYS A 74 -11.78 14.35 22.21
CA LYS A 74 -12.95 13.60 22.68
C LYS A 74 -13.39 12.49 21.73
N PRO A 75 -13.61 11.27 22.24
CA PRO A 75 -14.23 10.20 21.48
C PRO A 75 -15.74 10.46 21.37
N THR A 76 -16.32 10.31 20.18
CA THR A 76 -17.77 10.09 20.05
C THR A 76 -18.02 8.97 19.06
N VAL A 77 -18.06 7.76 19.61
CA VAL A 77 -18.58 6.58 18.95
C VAL A 77 -20.09 6.76 18.76
N ARG A 78 -20.59 6.56 17.54
CA ARG A 78 -21.94 6.05 17.32
C ARG A 78 -21.84 4.90 16.33
N GLN A 79 -21.80 3.69 16.87
CA GLN A 79 -21.87 2.44 16.13
C GLN A 79 -23.29 1.86 16.26
N SER A 80 -23.83 1.44 15.12
CA SER A 80 -24.87 0.42 15.04
C SER A 80 -24.45 -0.58 13.96
N THR A 81 -23.33 -1.26 14.18
CA THR A 81 -22.90 -2.44 13.42
C THR A 81 -22.21 -3.43 14.37
N PRO A 82 -22.26 -4.75 14.10
CA PRO A 82 -21.69 -5.79 14.97
C PRO A 82 -20.19 -5.57 15.22
N PRO A 83 -19.66 -5.96 16.40
CA PRO A 83 -18.27 -5.71 16.77
C PRO A 83 -17.32 -6.57 15.94
N VAL A 84 -16.77 -5.98 14.88
CA VAL A 84 -15.48 -6.44 14.33
C VAL A 84 -14.41 -5.93 15.30
N PRO A 85 -13.45 -6.75 15.76
CA PRO A 85 -12.36 -6.26 16.60
C PRO A 85 -11.51 -5.27 15.80
N VAL A 86 -11.77 -3.99 16.00
CA VAL A 86 -10.99 -2.87 15.47
C VAL A 86 -9.71 -2.79 16.29
N ALA A 87 -8.74 -3.65 15.99
CA ALA A 87 -7.38 -3.54 16.51
C ALA A 87 -6.62 -2.47 15.70
N SER A 88 -7.07 -1.22 15.76
CA SER A 88 -6.27 -0.07 15.32
C SER A 88 -5.56 0.54 16.52
N SER A 89 -4.32 0.10 16.74
CA SER A 89 -3.25 0.92 17.35
C SER A 89 -1.94 0.15 17.28
N THR A 90 -1.10 0.49 16.29
CA THR A 90 0.36 0.25 16.20
C THR A 90 0.89 -1.20 16.14
N THR A 91 0.24 -2.19 16.78
CA THR A 91 0.78 -3.56 16.89
C THR A 91 0.39 -4.44 15.70
N TYR A 92 -0.83 -4.31 15.18
CA TYR A 92 -1.35 -5.11 14.05
C TYR A 92 -0.91 -4.59 12.67
N GLY A 93 -0.39 -3.36 12.59
CA GLY A 93 0.03 -2.74 11.33
C GLY A 93 1.13 -3.54 10.61
N LYS A 94 1.96 -4.26 11.36
CA LYS A 94 3.02 -5.09 10.80
C LYS A 94 2.48 -6.32 10.05
N CYS A 95 1.20 -6.67 10.24
CA CYS A 95 0.64 -7.79 9.52
C CYS A 95 0.57 -7.53 8.00
N ILE A 96 0.56 -6.28 7.53
CA ILE A 96 0.57 -5.99 6.08
C ILE A 96 1.86 -6.44 5.37
N PHE A 97 2.93 -6.72 6.12
CA PHE A 97 4.17 -7.26 5.57
C PHE A 97 4.06 -8.74 5.15
N GLY A 98 2.92 -9.39 5.42
CA GLY A 98 2.58 -10.71 4.92
C GLY A 98 3.37 -11.85 5.56
N MET A 99 3.41 -13.00 4.88
CA MET A 99 3.94 -14.27 5.41
C MET A 99 5.39 -14.19 5.91
N ASN A 100 6.20 -13.31 5.33
CA ASN A 100 7.58 -13.10 5.78
C ASN A 100 7.65 -12.55 7.20
N TYR A 101 6.68 -11.71 7.59
CA TYR A 101 6.58 -11.18 8.95
C TYR A 101 5.81 -12.14 9.87
N TRP A 102 4.67 -12.69 9.44
CA TRP A 102 3.84 -13.56 10.29
C TRP A 102 4.57 -14.84 10.65
N CYS A 103 5.24 -15.47 9.68
CA CYS A 103 5.91 -16.74 9.89
C CYS A 103 7.36 -16.60 10.38
N THR A 104 7.81 -15.40 10.78
CA THR A 104 9.12 -15.25 11.44
C THR A 104 9.14 -15.93 12.80
N SER A 105 8.05 -15.85 13.57
CA SER A 105 7.92 -16.43 14.91
C SER A 105 6.47 -16.83 15.20
N ARG A 106 6.27 -17.69 16.21
CA ARG A 106 4.93 -18.10 16.64
C ARG A 106 4.09 -16.92 17.14
N GLN A 107 4.72 -15.99 17.85
CA GLN A 107 4.05 -14.79 18.38
C GLN A 107 3.53 -13.87 17.28
N ASN A 108 4.30 -13.69 16.19
CA ASN A 108 3.83 -12.89 15.05
C ASN A 108 2.67 -13.57 14.34
N ALA A 109 2.68 -14.91 14.25
CA ALA A 109 1.60 -15.66 13.65
C ALA A 109 0.32 -15.66 14.51
N GLU A 110 0.44 -15.75 15.83
CA GLU A 110 -0.71 -15.60 16.75
C GLU A 110 -1.27 -14.18 16.67
N LEU A 111 -0.40 -13.17 16.65
CA LEU A 111 -0.79 -11.78 16.48
C LEU A 111 -1.55 -11.58 15.17
N CYS A 112 -1.11 -12.17 14.06
CA CYS A 112 -1.76 -11.99 12.76
C CYS A 112 -2.78 -13.08 12.39
N ASN A 113 -3.19 -13.92 13.35
CA ASN A 113 -4.07 -15.08 13.16
C ASN A 113 -3.66 -16.01 11.98
N ALA A 114 -2.36 -16.26 11.86
CA ALA A 114 -1.73 -16.99 10.75
C ALA A 114 -0.98 -18.27 11.19
N VAL A 115 -1.17 -18.74 12.44
CA VAL A 115 -0.44 -19.89 13.01
C VAL A 115 -0.57 -21.15 12.16
N GLU A 116 -1.80 -21.55 11.82
CA GLU A 116 -2.06 -22.77 11.04
C GLU A 116 -1.40 -22.71 9.65
N LEU A 117 -1.44 -21.55 9.00
CA LEU A 117 -0.80 -21.32 7.71
C LEU A 117 0.72 -21.46 7.82
N CYS A 118 1.33 -20.84 8.83
CA CYS A 118 2.77 -20.88 9.05
C CYS A 118 3.26 -22.29 9.41
N GLU A 119 2.52 -23.04 10.22
CA GLU A 119 2.81 -24.44 10.56
C GLU A 119 2.81 -25.31 9.30
N ARG A 120 1.73 -25.26 8.50
CA ARG A 120 1.57 -26.13 7.32
C ARG A 120 2.53 -25.79 6.20
N GLN A 121 2.73 -24.51 5.91
CA GLN A 121 3.41 -24.09 4.68
C GLN A 121 4.87 -23.71 4.86
N VAL A 122 5.28 -23.25 6.05
CA VAL A 122 6.60 -22.63 6.25
C VAL A 122 7.46 -23.36 7.29
N TRP A 123 6.98 -23.53 8.53
CA TRP A 123 7.76 -24.18 9.59
C TRP A 123 7.92 -25.68 9.36
N SER A 124 6.87 -26.37 8.90
CA SER A 124 6.96 -27.79 8.52
C SER A 124 8.02 -28.04 7.43
N LYS A 125 8.16 -27.13 6.45
CA LYS A 125 9.19 -27.23 5.40
C LYS A 125 10.60 -26.90 5.91
N ARG A 126 10.74 -25.93 6.83
CA ARG A 126 12.02 -25.62 7.47
C ARG A 126 12.56 -26.78 8.31
N ASN A 127 11.70 -27.48 9.04
CA ASN A 127 12.11 -28.62 9.87
C ASN A 127 12.55 -29.84 9.04
N LYS A 128 12.05 -29.98 7.80
CA LYS A 128 12.53 -31.01 6.86
C LYS A 128 13.94 -30.73 6.33
N ASN A 129 14.41 -29.48 6.37
CA ASN A 129 15.77 -29.09 5.96
C ASN A 129 16.79 -29.17 7.11
N ILE A 130 16.41 -29.67 8.30
CA ILE A 130 17.29 -29.84 9.48
C ILE A 130 17.58 -31.33 9.77
N VAL A 131 16.94 -32.25 9.05
CA VAL A 131 17.28 -33.69 9.14
C VAL A 131 18.42 -33.96 8.16
N ILE A 132 19.65 -33.88 8.69
CA ILE A 132 20.89 -34.40 8.08
C ILE A 132 20.92 -35.92 8.25
#